data_AF-V4A8C3-F1
#
_entry.id   AF-V4A8C3-F1
#
_cell.length_a   1.000
_cell.length_b   1.000
_cell.length_c   1.000
_cell.angle_alpha   90.00
_cell.angle_beta   90.00
_cell.angle_gamma   90.00
#
_symmetry.space_group_name_H-M   'P 1'
#
loop_
_entity.id
_entity.type
_entity.pdbx_description
1 polymer ?
#
loop_
_entity_poly.entity_id
_entity_poly.type
_entity_poly.pdbx_seq_one_letter_code
_entity_poly.pdbx_strand_id
1 'polypeptide(L)'
;VRLVGGNSSYQGRLEYFHNGEWGTICGDMFGNTEASVACRQLGFTTQGAHYESNAFFGEGTGPIWLDDLRCNGEEKYLTDCLNAGWGEHNCRHQHDVSVICTGKQYSHSFDTHVKTLN
;
A
#
# COMPACT_ATOMS: atom_id res chain seq x y z
N VAL A 1 -5.57 5.46 -0.71
CA VAL A 1 -5.35 3.99 -0.76
C VAL A 1 -6.21 3.30 0.29
N ARG A 2 -6.59 2.04 0.05
CA ARG A 2 -7.24 1.14 1.03
C ARG A 2 -6.83 -0.31 0.78
N LEU A 3 -7.06 -1.17 1.76
CA LEU A 3 -6.88 -2.63 1.65
C LEU A 3 -8.24 -3.32 1.70
N VAL A 4 -8.49 -4.27 0.80
CA VAL A 4 -9.78 -4.98 0.66
C VAL A 4 -9.56 -6.50 0.60
N GLY A 5 -10.50 -7.29 1.12
CA GLY A 5 -10.47 -8.76 0.99
C GLY A 5 -9.59 -9.50 2.00
N GLY A 6 -8.83 -8.79 2.84
CA GLY A 6 -8.08 -9.39 3.93
C GLY A 6 -8.92 -9.67 5.18
N ASN A 7 -8.41 -10.55 6.05
CA ASN A 7 -9.02 -10.89 7.35
C ASN A 7 -8.66 -9.88 8.47
N SER A 8 -7.93 -8.81 8.15
CA SER A 8 -7.54 -7.76 9.08
C SER A 8 -7.46 -6.41 8.35
N SER A 9 -7.36 -5.32 9.10
CA SER A 9 -7.27 -3.98 8.51
C SER A 9 -5.91 -3.65 7.89
N TYR A 10 -4.88 -4.48 8.13
CA TYR A 10 -3.49 -4.22 7.70
C TYR A 10 -3.06 -5.12 6.54
N GLN A 11 -3.98 -5.90 5.97
CA GLN A 11 -3.70 -6.73 4.80
C GLN A 11 -4.88 -6.72 3.83
N GLY A 12 -4.60 -6.83 2.54
CA GLY A 12 -5.63 -6.93 1.52
C GLY A 12 -5.13 -6.56 0.13
N ARG A 13 -5.98 -6.73 -0.88
CA ARG A 13 -5.80 -6.14 -2.20
C ARG A 13 -5.69 -4.63 -2.05
N LEU A 14 -4.67 -4.05 -2.68
CA LEU A 14 -4.38 -2.63 -2.61
C LEU A 14 -5.19 -1.89 -3.68
N GLU A 15 -5.98 -0.92 -3.24
CA GLU A 15 -6.79 -0.08 -4.12
C GLU A 15 -6.44 1.40 -3.94
N TYR A 16 -6.47 2.14 -5.04
CA TYR A 16 -6.22 3.59 -5.08
C TYR A 16 -7.51 4.32 -5.48
N PHE A 17 -7.74 5.49 -4.89
CA PHE A 17 -8.89 6.32 -5.24
C PHE A 17 -8.41 7.43 -6.17
N HIS A 18 -8.93 7.45 -7.39
CA HIS A 18 -8.59 8.46 -8.39
C HIS A 18 -9.84 8.78 -9.23
N ASN A 19 -9.99 10.05 -9.60
CA ASN A 19 -11.10 10.53 -10.43
C ASN A 19 -12.51 10.10 -9.95
N GLY A 20 -12.74 10.06 -8.64
CA GLY A 20 -14.04 9.72 -8.06
C GLY A 20 -14.33 8.22 -7.92
N GLU A 21 -13.41 7.35 -8.32
CA GLU A 21 -13.62 5.89 -8.32
C GLU A 21 -12.44 5.14 -7.69
N TRP A 22 -12.73 4.00 -7.06
CA TRP A 22 -11.72 3.07 -6.58
C TRP A 22 -11.28 2.16 -7.72
N GLY A 23 -9.97 2.05 -7.90
CA GLY A 23 -9.37 1.11 -8.83
C GLY A 23 -8.22 0.35 -8.19
N THR A 24 -7.73 -0.67 -8.88
CA THR A 24 -6.66 -1.55 -8.39
C THR A 24 -5.29 -1.09 -8.86
N ILE A 25 -4.26 -1.81 -8.44
CA ILE A 25 -2.87 -1.58 -8.83
C ILE A 25 -2.32 -2.88 -9.41
N CYS A 26 -1.63 -2.80 -10.53
CA CYS A 26 -1.00 -3.98 -11.13
C CYS A 26 0.28 -4.40 -10.39
N GLY A 27 0.60 -5.70 -10.45
CA GLY A 27 1.80 -6.30 -9.88
C GLY A 27 3.07 -6.24 -10.71
N ASP A 28 3.00 -5.73 -11.94
CA ASP A 28 4.19 -5.57 -12.76
C ASP A 28 5.13 -4.54 -12.10
N MET A 29 6.38 -4.96 -11.86
CA MET A 29 7.41 -4.22 -11.13
C MET A 29 7.09 -3.84 -9.68
N PHE A 30 5.95 -4.28 -9.14
CA PHE A 30 5.58 -4.01 -7.76
C PHE A 30 6.39 -4.90 -6.80
N GLY A 31 7.04 -4.30 -5.81
CA GLY A 31 7.88 -4.97 -4.83
C GLY A 31 7.58 -4.62 -3.38
N ASN A 32 8.43 -5.09 -2.47
CA ASN A 32 8.31 -4.81 -1.03
C ASN A 32 8.58 -3.34 -0.70
N THR A 33 9.30 -2.62 -1.56
CA THR A 33 9.53 -1.17 -1.42
C THR A 33 8.22 -0.40 -1.62
N GLU A 34 7.49 -0.73 -2.68
CA GLU A 34 6.17 -0.19 -2.99
C GLU A 34 5.17 -0.56 -1.89
N ALA A 35 5.19 -1.81 -1.41
CA ALA A 35 4.39 -2.25 -0.26
C ALA A 35 4.70 -1.42 1.00
N SER A 36 5.96 -1.09 1.25
CA SER A 36 6.37 -0.24 2.38
C SER A 36 5.81 1.18 2.26
N VAL A 37 5.87 1.78 1.06
CA VAL A 37 5.25 3.07 0.79
C VAL A 37 3.74 3.01 1.01
N ALA A 38 3.06 1.97 0.50
CA ALA A 38 1.63 1.77 0.70
C ALA A 38 1.26 1.65 2.19
N CYS A 39 1.99 0.83 2.95
CA CYS A 39 1.78 0.66 4.39
C CYS A 39 1.96 1.98 5.15
N ARG A 40 3.00 2.75 4.83
CA ARG A 40 3.22 4.07 5.43
C ARG A 40 2.10 5.04 5.06
N GLN A 41 1.67 5.06 3.79
CA GLN A 41 0.56 5.90 3.32
C GLN A 41 -0.76 5.56 4.04
N LEU A 42 -0.94 4.29 4.44
CA LEU A 42 -2.07 3.81 5.23
C LEU A 42 -1.92 4.04 6.75
N GLY A 43 -0.76 4.51 7.23
CA GLY A 43 -0.49 4.72 8.66
C GLY A 43 -0.05 3.46 9.42
N PHE A 44 0.38 2.41 8.71
CA PHE A 44 0.95 1.20 9.28
C PHE A 44 2.48 1.25 9.29
N THR A 45 3.12 0.41 10.11
CA THR A 45 4.59 0.33 10.08
C THR A 45 5.04 -0.39 8.81
N THR A 46 6.22 0.00 8.33
CA THR A 46 6.87 -0.62 7.17
C THR A 46 7.66 -1.87 7.53
N GLN A 47 7.89 -2.11 8.83
CA GLN A 47 8.64 -3.27 9.29
C GLN A 47 7.92 -4.56 8.87
N GLY A 48 8.53 -5.36 7.99
CA GLY A 48 7.91 -6.59 7.48
C GLY A 48 6.78 -6.35 6.48
N ALA A 49 6.62 -5.13 5.96
CA ALA A 49 5.71 -4.87 4.85
C ALA A 49 6.17 -5.67 3.63
N HIS A 50 5.24 -6.40 3.02
CA HIS A 50 5.49 -7.16 1.80
C HIS A 50 4.26 -7.19 0.91
N TYR A 51 4.47 -7.58 -0.34
CA TYR A 51 3.40 -7.74 -1.32
C TYR A 51 3.12 -9.21 -1.58
N GLU A 52 1.92 -9.46 -2.07
CA GLU A 52 1.54 -10.70 -2.75
C GLU A 52 0.95 -10.32 -4.12
N SER A 53 1.16 -11.16 -5.12
CA SER A 53 0.68 -10.94 -6.49
C SER A 53 -0.43 -11.94 -6.84
N ASN A 54 -0.82 -11.98 -8.12
CA ASN A 54 -1.78 -12.95 -8.64
C ASN A 54 -3.16 -12.91 -7.94
N ALA A 55 -3.64 -11.71 -7.62
CA ALA A 55 -4.92 -11.50 -6.95
C ALA A 55 -5.07 -12.31 -5.64
N PHE A 56 -4.03 -12.33 -4.80
CA PHE A 56 -3.99 -13.12 -3.57
C PHE A 56 -5.20 -12.91 -2.64
N PHE A 57 -5.64 -11.66 -2.42
CA PHE A 57 -6.87 -11.34 -1.69
C PHE A 57 -8.10 -11.16 -2.62
N GLY A 58 -8.10 -11.86 -3.74
CA GLY A 58 -9.13 -11.83 -4.78
C GLY A 58 -8.94 -10.70 -5.78
N GLU A 59 -9.54 -10.88 -6.97
CA GLU A 59 -9.59 -9.86 -8.03
C GLU A 59 -10.42 -8.66 -7.60
N GLY A 60 -9.99 -7.46 -8.01
CA GLY A 60 -10.81 -6.27 -7.93
C GLY A 60 -11.76 -6.13 -9.11
N THR A 61 -12.38 -4.96 -9.18
CA THR A 61 -13.28 -4.57 -10.26
C THR A 61 -13.06 -3.11 -10.60
N GLY A 62 -13.39 -2.71 -11.82
CA GLY A 62 -13.29 -1.32 -12.26
C GLY A 62 -11.93 -1.05 -12.91
N PRO A 63 -11.40 0.17 -12.82
CA PRO A 63 -10.13 0.52 -13.46
C PRO A 63 -8.92 -0.05 -12.71
N ILE A 64 -7.84 -0.31 -13.44
CA ILE A 64 -6.50 -0.49 -12.85
C ILE A 64 -5.81 0.87 -12.96
N TRP A 65 -5.58 1.53 -11.83
CA TRP A 65 -5.14 2.93 -11.84
C TRP A 65 -3.64 3.13 -11.99
N LEU A 66 -2.86 2.23 -11.42
CA LEU A 66 -1.40 2.33 -11.37
C LEU A 66 -0.78 1.02 -11.84
N ASP A 67 0.31 1.17 -12.60
CA ASP A 67 1.15 0.10 -13.11
C ASP A 67 2.61 0.56 -13.13
N ASP A 68 3.53 -0.39 -13.22
CA ASP A 68 4.98 -0.15 -13.32
C ASP A 68 5.55 0.71 -12.17
N LEU A 69 4.97 0.55 -10.96
CA LEU A 69 5.37 1.30 -9.78
C LEU A 69 6.80 0.97 -9.36
N ARG A 70 7.67 1.99 -9.36
CA ARG A 70 9.08 1.87 -8.95
C ARG A 70 9.41 2.97 -7.96
N CYS A 71 9.31 2.62 -6.69
CA CYS A 71 9.60 3.48 -5.56
C CYS A 71 11.07 3.33 -5.13
N ASN A 72 11.63 4.38 -4.53
CA ASN A 72 12.90 4.32 -3.80
C ASN A 72 12.70 4.03 -2.30
N GLY A 73 11.46 4.13 -1.79
CA GLY A 73 11.07 3.80 -0.42
C GLY A 73 10.88 5.01 0.49
N GLU A 74 11.15 6.22 0.02
CA GLU A 74 11.00 7.48 0.77
C GLU A 74 9.72 8.24 0.38
N GLU A 75 9.05 7.83 -0.68
CA GLU A 75 7.85 8.48 -1.20
C GLU A 75 6.72 8.56 -0.17
N LYS A 76 6.00 9.68 -0.13
CA LYS A 76 4.87 9.82 0.78
C LYS A 76 3.64 9.09 0.26
N TYR A 77 3.44 9.12 -1.05
CA TYR A 77 2.33 8.47 -1.73
C TYR A 77 2.84 7.60 -2.87
N LEU A 78 2.13 6.51 -3.18
CA LEU A 78 2.48 5.63 -4.33
C LEU A 78 2.57 6.39 -5.65
N THR A 79 1.80 7.46 -5.80
CA THR A 79 1.79 8.32 -6.99
C THR A 79 3.04 9.19 -7.13
N ASP A 80 3.85 9.31 -6.08
CA ASP A 80 5.12 10.02 -6.14
C ASP A 80 6.24 9.11 -6.68
N CYS A 81 6.00 7.79 -6.71
CA CYS A 81 6.91 6.83 -7.34
C CYS A 81 6.84 6.93 -8.86
N LEU A 82 7.89 6.50 -9.55
CA LEU A 82 7.82 6.32 -11.00
C LEU A 82 6.71 5.31 -11.33
N ASN A 83 5.87 5.63 -12.31
CA ASN A 83 4.74 4.80 -12.74
C ASN A 83 4.42 5.06 -14.23
N ALA A 84 3.59 4.20 -14.83
CA ALA A 84 3.20 4.31 -16.24
C ALA A 84 2.25 5.47 -16.56
N GLY A 85 1.64 6.10 -15.55
CA GLY A 85 0.58 7.08 -15.70
C GLY A 85 -0.80 6.51 -15.36
N TRP A 86 -1.79 7.39 -15.21
CA TRP A 86 -3.13 7.02 -14.76
C TRP A 86 -3.87 6.16 -15.78
N GLY A 87 -4.22 4.92 -15.38
CA GLY A 87 -4.98 4.01 -16.23
C GLY A 87 -4.17 3.40 -17.39
N GLU A 88 -2.87 3.71 -17.47
CA GLU A 88 -1.97 3.11 -18.46
C GLU A 88 -1.41 1.81 -17.90
N HIS A 89 -1.86 0.68 -18.45
CA HIS A 89 -1.44 -0.65 -18.03
C HIS A 89 -1.66 -1.68 -19.13
N ASN A 90 -0.97 -2.81 -19.05
CA ASN A 90 -1.23 -4.00 -19.89
C ASN A 90 -1.86 -5.18 -19.08
N CYS A 91 -2.19 -4.91 -17.82
CA CYS A 91 -2.62 -5.92 -16.85
C CYS A 91 -4.11 -6.28 -16.94
N ARG A 92 -4.44 -7.40 -16.29
CA ARG A 92 -5.81 -7.81 -15.93
C ARG A 92 -5.92 -7.88 -14.41
N HIS A 93 -7.14 -7.94 -13.87
CA HIS A 93 -7.34 -8.04 -12.41
C HIS A 93 -6.71 -9.28 -11.76
N GLN A 94 -6.43 -10.32 -12.55
CA GLN A 94 -5.62 -11.46 -12.13
C GLN A 94 -4.22 -11.05 -11.64
N HIS A 95 -3.73 -9.87 -12.01
CA HIS A 95 -2.44 -9.32 -11.58
C HIS A 95 -2.57 -8.28 -10.46
N ASP A 96 -3.76 -8.05 -9.90
CA ASP A 96 -3.94 -7.06 -8.83
C ASP A 96 -3.03 -7.38 -7.63
N VAL A 97 -2.34 -6.36 -7.12
CA VAL A 97 -1.45 -6.54 -5.97
C VAL A 97 -2.20 -6.52 -4.66
N SER A 98 -1.65 -7.29 -3.74
CA SER A 98 -2.01 -7.32 -2.33
C SER A 98 -0.85 -6.81 -1.50
N VAL A 99 -1.16 -6.11 -0.42
CA VAL A 99 -0.16 -5.63 0.54
C VAL A 99 -0.50 -6.19 1.92
N ILE A 100 0.54 -6.63 2.61
CA ILE A 100 0.50 -7.08 4.00
C ILE A 100 1.45 -6.18 4.79
N CYS A 101 0.87 -5.34 5.65
CA CYS A 101 1.59 -4.50 6.59
C CYS A 101 1.74 -5.21 7.94
N THR A 102 2.41 -4.56 8.90
CA THR A 102 2.40 -5.01 10.29
C THR A 102 1.85 -3.91 11.19
N GLY A 103 1.09 -4.29 12.22
CA GLY A 103 0.60 -3.42 13.30
C GLY A 103 0.02 -2.06 12.86
N LYS A 104 -0.12 -1.12 13.79
CA LYS A 104 -0.20 0.32 13.47
C LYS A 104 1.16 0.94 13.76
N GLN A 105 1.47 2.08 13.13
CA GLN A 105 2.56 2.90 13.65
C GLN A 105 2.15 3.34 15.06
N TYR A 106 2.68 2.68 16.08
CA TYR A 106 2.64 3.26 17.42
C TYR A 106 3.57 4.46 17.36
N SER A 107 3.00 5.66 17.32
CA SER A 107 3.72 6.81 17.85
C SER A 107 4.06 6.42 19.29
N HIS A 108 5.33 6.12 19.55
CA HIS A 108 5.84 6.19 20.92
C HIS A 108 5.60 7.64 21.36
N SER A 109 4.43 7.91 21.94
CA SER A 109 4.26 9.02 22.84
C SER A 109 5.21 8.69 23.98
N PHE A 110 6.42 9.24 23.91
CA PHE A 110 7.23 9.40 25.11
C PHE A 110 6.43 10.35 26.01
N ASP A 111 5.50 9.79 26.78
CA ASP A 111 5.04 10.44 27.98
C ASP A 111 6.20 10.35 28.99
N THR A 112 7.20 11.22 28.79
CA THR A 112 8.22 11.48 29.80
C THR A 112 7.57 12.27 30.92
N HIS A 113 6.76 11.59 31.74
CA HIS A 113 6.70 11.94 33.15
C HIS A 113 8.01 11.49 33.78
N VAL A 114 9.07 12.29 33.55
CA VAL A 114 10.21 12.37 34.45
C VAL A 114 9.65 12.85 35.79
N LYS A 115 9.28 11.91 36.67
CA LYS A 115 9.13 12.21 38.08
C LYS A 115 10.52 12.41 38.65
N THR A 116 10.99 13.65 38.59
CA THR A 116 11.96 14.14 39.56
C THR A 116 11.43 15.48 40.06
N LEU A 117 11.18 15.57 41.36
CA LEU A 117 11.81 16.52 42.28
C LEU A 117 11.22 16.36 43.69
N ASN A 118 12.16 16.13 44.62
CA ASN A 118 12.15 16.29 46.09
C ASN A 118 11.24 15.41 46.95
#